data_AF-A0A954UBD8-F1
#
_entry.id   AF-A0A954UBD8-F1
#
_cell.length_a   1.000
_cell.length_b   1.000
_cell.length_c   1.000
_cell.angle_alpha   90.00
_cell.angle_beta   90.00
_cell.angle_gamma   90.00
#
_symmetry.space_group_name_H-M   'P 1'
#
loop_
_entity.id
_entity.type
_entity.pdbx_description
1 polymer ?
#
loop_
_entity_poly.entity_id
_entity_poly.type
_entity_poly.pdbx_seq_one_letter_code
_entity_poly.pdbx_strand_id
1 'polypeptide(L)'
;MKSPCICGFTAIVLTLLSGWAVVPRALAADVAQAVLDAEQQRIAAIEKASKSAVAIFANGGRGGGSGVVITPDGYALTNFHVVQPAGD
;
A
#
# COMPACT_ATOMS: atom_id res chain seq x y z
N MET A 1 25.64 -42.99 -50.25
CA MET A 1 25.55 -41.51 -50.28
C MET A 1 25.47 -40.99 -48.85
N LYS A 2 26.46 -40.16 -48.47
CA LYS A 2 26.50 -39.12 -47.42
C LYS A 2 25.63 -39.29 -46.15
N SER A 3 26.31 -39.47 -45.02
CA SER A 3 25.80 -39.11 -43.68
C SER A 3 25.50 -37.60 -43.59
N PRO A 4 24.70 -37.17 -42.59
CA PRO A 4 25.37 -36.44 -41.52
C PRO A 4 24.84 -36.71 -40.10
N CYS A 5 25.82 -36.81 -39.20
CA CYS A 5 25.89 -36.38 -37.81
C CYS A 5 24.67 -35.61 -37.25
N ILE A 6 23.88 -36.24 -36.37
CA ILE A 6 22.90 -35.58 -35.48
C ILE A 6 23.28 -35.77 -33.99
N CYS A 7 24.48 -36.28 -33.70
CA CYS A 7 24.88 -36.69 -32.34
C CYS A 7 25.45 -35.55 -31.44
N GLY A 8 25.63 -34.32 -31.95
CA GLY A 8 26.44 -33.30 -31.25
C GLY A 8 25.68 -32.20 -30.50
N PHE A 9 24.40 -31.94 -30.81
CA PHE A 9 23.74 -30.70 -30.36
C PHE A 9 22.75 -30.87 -29.21
N THR A 10 22.24 -32.09 -29.00
CA THR A 10 21.24 -32.37 -27.95
C THR A 10 21.83 -32.51 -26.55
N ALA A 11 23.15 -32.70 -26.42
CA ALA A 11 23.80 -32.92 -25.12
C ALA A 11 24.14 -31.63 -24.35
N ILE A 12 24.20 -30.46 -25.01
CA ILE A 12 24.61 -29.20 -24.36
C ILE A 12 23.42 -28.44 -23.75
N VAL A 13 22.20 -28.70 -24.22
CA VAL A 13 21.00 -28.01 -23.70
C VAL A 13 20.52 -28.60 -22.37
N LEU A 14 20.87 -29.84 -22.04
CA LEU A 14 20.32 -30.54 -20.87
C LEU A 14 21.07 -30.27 -19.55
N THR A 15 22.23 -29.61 -19.56
CA THR A 15 23.00 -29.29 -18.34
C THR A 15 22.74 -27.87 -17.80
N LEU A 16 21.96 -27.05 -18.49
CA LEU A 16 21.62 -25.68 -18.04
C LEU A 16 20.33 -25.60 -17.20
N LEU A 17 19.62 -26.72 -17.01
CA LEU A 17 18.35 -26.75 -16.27
C LEU A 17 18.48 -27.22 -14.80
N SER A 18 19.66 -27.64 -14.36
CA SER A 18 19.90 -28.11 -12.98
C SER A 18 20.38 -27.02 -12.02
N GLY A 19 20.37 -25.75 -12.45
CA GLY A 19 20.65 -24.60 -11.62
C GLY A 19 19.42 -24.03 -10.94
N TRP A 20 18.55 -24.88 -10.35
CA TRP A 20 17.60 -24.38 -9.35
C TRP A 20 18.41 -23.95 -8.12
N ALA A 21 18.82 -22.68 -8.13
CA ALA A 21 19.24 -22.00 -6.92
C ALA A 21 18.11 -22.19 -5.90
N VAL A 22 18.39 -22.99 -4.86
CA VAL A 22 17.62 -22.94 -3.62
C VAL A 22 17.88 -21.54 -3.08
N VAL A 23 17.04 -20.59 -3.46
CA VAL A 23 17.04 -19.28 -2.83
C VAL A 23 16.55 -19.54 -1.41
N PRO A 24 17.37 -19.32 -0.37
CA PRO A 24 16.88 -19.45 0.99
C PRO A 24 15.74 -18.45 1.15
N ARG A 25 14.52 -18.98 1.31
CA ARG A 25 13.37 -18.16 1.62
C ARG A 25 13.66 -17.58 2.99
N ALA A 26 13.92 -16.27 3.06
CA ALA A 26 14.02 -15.57 4.33
C ALA A 26 12.76 -15.94 5.13
N LEU A 27 12.94 -16.63 6.25
CA LEU A 27 11.86 -16.90 7.17
C LEU A 27 11.39 -15.52 7.64
N ALA A 28 10.18 -15.13 7.24
CA ALA A 28 9.57 -13.93 7.75
C ALA A 28 9.62 -14.02 9.28
N ALA A 29 10.16 -12.99 9.94
CA ALA A 29 10.14 -12.94 11.39
C ALA A 29 8.68 -13.01 11.83
N ASP A 30 8.38 -13.92 12.76
CA ASP A 30 7.04 -14.06 13.30
C ASP A 30 6.68 -12.77 14.03
N VAL A 31 5.63 -12.09 13.58
CA VAL A 31 5.19 -10.82 14.19
C VAL A 31 4.45 -11.16 15.47
N ALA A 32 4.87 -10.56 16.58
CA ALA A 32 4.22 -10.80 17.86
C ALA A 32 2.71 -10.50 17.77
N GLN A 33 1.86 -11.41 18.27
CA GLN A 33 0.40 -11.31 18.17
C GLN A 33 -0.14 -9.96 18.67
N ALA A 34 0.46 -9.40 19.72
CA ALA A 34 0.09 -8.08 20.25
C ALA A 34 0.21 -6.94 19.23
N VAL A 35 1.13 -7.04 18.26
CA VAL A 35 1.28 -6.06 17.17
C VAL A 35 0.13 -6.19 16.17
N LEU A 36 -0.25 -7.42 15.81
CA LEU A 36 -1.38 -7.69 14.92
C LEU A 36 -2.70 -7.23 15.55
N ASP A 37 -2.88 -7.46 16.85
CA ASP A 37 -4.06 -7.02 17.58
C ASP A 37 -4.15 -5.48 17.62
N ALA A 38 -3.01 -4.79 17.84
CA ALA A 38 -2.94 -3.34 17.82
C ALA A 38 -3.19 -2.75 16.42
N GLU A 39 -2.74 -3.42 15.37
CA GLU A 39 -3.05 -3.06 13.99
C GLU A 39 -4.55 -3.14 13.74
N GLN A 40 -5.20 -4.24 14.13
CA GLN A 40 -6.64 -4.41 13.96
C GLN A 40 -7.46 -3.38 14.74
N GLN A 41 -7.04 -3.04 15.97
CA GLN A 41 -7.65 -1.96 16.73
C GLN A 41 -7.55 -0.61 16.01
N ARG A 42 -6.40 -0.31 15.39
CA ARG A 42 -6.20 0.91 14.60
C ARG A 42 -7.08 0.92 13.34
N ILE A 43 -7.17 -0.20 12.63
CA ILE A 43 -8.03 -0.34 11.44
C ILE A 43 -9.48 -0.04 11.82
N ALA A 44 -9.99 -0.66 12.88
CA ALA A 44 -11.36 -0.43 13.36
C ALA A 44 -11.60 1.04 13.76
N ALA A 45 -10.62 1.67 14.43
CA ALA A 45 -10.71 3.07 14.80
C ALA A 45 -10.76 4.00 13.57
N ILE A 46 -9.94 3.74 12.55
CA ILE A 46 -9.93 4.51 11.30
C ILE A 46 -11.23 4.31 10.52
N GLU A 47 -11.71 3.07 10.40
CA GLU A 47 -12.99 2.77 9.74
C GLU A 47 -14.14 3.57 10.36
N LYS A 48 -14.18 3.62 11.70
CA LYS A 48 -15.18 4.43 12.42
C LYS A 48 -15.00 5.93 12.19
N ALA A 49 -13.79 6.46 12.37
CA ALA A 49 -13.52 7.90 12.35
C ALA A 49 -13.61 8.52 10.94
N SER A 50 -13.24 7.75 9.91
CA SER A 50 -13.24 8.20 8.51
C SER A 50 -14.61 8.70 8.04
N LYS A 51 -15.71 8.16 8.57
CA LYS A 51 -17.08 8.54 8.22
C LYS A 51 -17.41 10.00 8.52
N SER A 52 -16.74 10.60 9.50
CA SER A 52 -16.92 12.01 9.89
C SER A 52 -15.81 12.94 9.37
N ALA A 53 -14.75 12.38 8.77
CA ALA A 53 -13.62 13.17 8.28
C ALA A 53 -13.95 13.79 6.91
N VAL A 54 -13.67 15.08 6.74
CA VAL A 54 -13.91 15.82 5.50
C VAL A 54 -12.64 16.50 5.02
N ALA A 55 -12.49 16.60 3.70
CA ALA A 55 -11.45 17.40 3.08
C ALA A 55 -11.96 18.83 2.85
N ILE A 56 -11.15 19.83 3.17
CA ILE A 56 -11.50 21.25 3.11
C ILE A 56 -10.51 21.93 2.17
N PHE A 57 -11.04 22.61 1.16
CA PHE A 57 -10.27 23.36 0.17
C PHE A 57 -10.89 24.74 -0.04
N ALA A 58 -10.06 25.77 -0.12
CA ALA A 58 -10.47 27.09 -0.56
C ALA A 58 -10.65 27.15 -2.09
N ASN A 59 -11.36 28.17 -2.57
CA ASN A 59 -11.52 28.37 -4.00
C ASN A 59 -10.15 28.57 -4.69
N GLY A 60 -9.92 27.88 -5.81
CA GLY A 60 -8.64 27.89 -6.52
C GLY A 60 -7.61 26.84 -6.06
N GLY A 61 -7.88 26.05 -5.01
CA GLY A 61 -7.20 24.77 -4.75
C GLY A 61 -5.69 24.83 -4.42
N ARG A 62 -5.16 26.01 -4.06
CA ARG A 62 -3.72 26.20 -3.76
C ARG A 62 -3.32 25.87 -2.32
N GLY A 63 -4.17 25.14 -1.59
CA GLY A 63 -3.98 24.71 -0.21
C GLY A 63 -5.20 23.92 0.26
N GLY A 64 -5.12 23.29 1.43
CA GLY A 64 -6.24 22.55 2.01
C GLY A 64 -5.89 21.89 3.34
N GLY A 65 -6.89 21.25 3.94
CA GLY A 65 -6.74 20.55 5.21
C GLY A 65 -7.90 19.61 5.46
N SER A 66 -8.02 19.18 6.71
CA SER A 66 -9.08 18.27 7.14
C SER A 66 -9.98 18.94 8.16
N GLY A 67 -11.22 18.47 8.23
CA GLY A 67 -12.14 18.78 9.31
C GLY A 67 -12.89 17.53 9.75
N VAL A 68 -13.70 17.69 10.80
CA VAL A 68 -14.55 16.64 11.35
C VAL A 68 -15.97 17.15 11.45
N VAL A 69 -16.94 16.45 10.87
CA VAL A 69 -18.37 16.72 11.08
C VAL A 69 -18.74 16.35 12.51
N ILE A 70 -19.21 17.32 13.28
CA ILE A 70 -19.49 17.18 14.72
C ILE A 70 -20.99 17.16 15.04
N THR A 71 -21.85 17.47 14.08
CA THR A 71 -23.30 17.54 14.25
C THR A 71 -24.06 17.00 13.03
N PRO A 72 -25.29 16.47 13.19
CA PRO A 72 -26.05 15.88 12.09
C PRO A 72 -26.50 16.85 11.00
N ASP A 73 -26.62 18.14 11.32
CA ASP A 73 -26.97 19.23 10.39
C ASP A 73 -25.77 19.75 9.58
N GLY A 74 -24.58 19.17 9.78
CA GLY A 74 -23.44 19.34 8.90
C GLY A 74 -22.40 20.36 9.36
N TYR A 75 -22.45 20.86 10.60
CA TYR A 75 -21.34 21.66 11.12
C TYR A 75 -20.09 20.81 11.28
N ALA A 76 -18.97 21.32 10.73
CA ALA A 76 -17.66 20.70 10.82
C ALA A 76 -16.65 21.59 11.55
N LEU A 77 -15.79 20.96 12.35
CA LEU A 77 -14.69 21.60 13.06
C LEU A 77 -13.37 21.42 12.30
N THR A 78 -12.60 22.49 12.18
CA THR A 78 -11.24 22.49 11.62
C THR A 78 -10.40 23.59 12.26
N ASN A 79 -9.10 23.59 11.96
CA ASN A 79 -8.20 24.66 12.39
C ASN A 79 -8.43 25.93 11.58
N PHE A 80 -8.25 27.10 12.20
CA PHE A 80 -8.40 28.40 11.53
C PHE A 80 -7.53 28.54 10.27
N HIS A 81 -6.27 28.13 10.34
CA HIS A 81 -5.34 28.24 9.20
C HIS A 81 -5.76 27.42 7.96
N VAL A 82 -6.67 26.44 8.12
CA VAL A 82 -7.19 25.65 6.99
C VAL A 82 -8.21 26.46 6.19
N VAL A 83 -9.02 27.29 6.85
CA VAL A 83 -10.12 28.04 6.23
C VAL A 83 -9.79 29.50 5.95
N GLN A 84 -8.71 30.04 6.54
CA GLN A 84 -8.23 31.40 6.27
C GLN A 84 -8.19 31.74 4.76
N PRO A 85 -7.67 30.89 3.84
CA PRO A 85 -7.62 31.24 2.42
C PRO A 85 -8.97 31.32 1.70
N ALA A 86 -10.08 30.92 2.33
CA ALA A 86 -11.41 30.90 1.70
C ALA A 86 -12.21 32.20 1.91
N GLY A 87 -11.73 33.15 2.71
CA GLY A 87 -12.51 34.33 3.13
C GLY A 87 -11.73 35.60 3.43
N ASP A 88 -10.46 35.67 2.99
CA ASP A 88 -9.63 36.88 3.05
C ASP A 88 -9.75 37.72 1.75
#